data_AF-A0A1G1XLH3-F1
#
_entry.id   AF-A0A1G1XLH3-F1
#
_cell.length_a   1.000
_cell.length_b   1.000
_cell.length_c   1.000
_cell.angle_alpha   90.00
_cell.angle_beta   90.00
_cell.angle_gamma   90.00
#
_symmetry.space_group_name_H-M   'P 1'
#
loop_
_entity.id
_entity.type
_entity.pdbx_description
1 polymer ?
#
loop_
_entity_poly.entity_id
_entity_poly.type
_entity_poly.pdbx_seq_one_letter_code
_entity_poly.pdbx_strand_id
1 'polypeptide(L)'
;MRKILFLIKGFLQKLNFLYLKVYILKGFSYEKKIDYQKRFVDFKIKPDDKILDIGSGGEPFPYATHLADKYPQETQHRWNELETHGRQFVQADIEKLPFRDKEFDFVYCAHVLEHVGDAAQACDEIMRVGKRGYLETPTRMSDIMFNFVGKKDFHKWYVSQLGNTLIFHEYPDTEHRDTGSDDFYHFAHAKYPNGIRKMYRQNKDLFSNMFLWEGGFNYYVFDKQGDLIKSFVFRK
;
A
#
# COMPACT_ATOMS: atom_id res chain seq x y z
N MET A 1 20.21 -53.60 -8.00
CA MET A 1 19.65 -52.68 -6.97
C MET A 1 20.58 -51.54 -6.55
N ARG A 2 21.80 -51.81 -6.02
CA ARG A 2 22.72 -50.74 -5.54
C ARG A 2 23.15 -49.71 -6.61
N LYS A 3 23.36 -50.11 -7.87
CA LYS A 3 23.73 -49.19 -8.97
C LYS A 3 22.60 -48.23 -9.37
N ILE A 4 21.34 -48.67 -9.31
CA ILE A 4 20.16 -47.85 -9.62
C ILE A 4 19.95 -46.79 -8.53
N LEU A 5 20.10 -47.16 -7.25
CA LEU A 5 20.06 -46.20 -6.14
C LEU A 5 21.15 -45.12 -6.25
N PHE A 6 22.33 -45.48 -6.75
CA PHE A 6 23.45 -44.54 -6.91
C PHE A 6 23.23 -43.55 -8.06
N LEU A 7 22.66 -44.02 -9.18
CA LEU A 7 22.25 -43.15 -10.29
C LEU A 7 21.13 -42.19 -9.90
N ILE A 8 20.12 -42.69 -9.16
CA ILE A 8 19.01 -41.86 -8.66
C ILE A 8 19.54 -40.80 -7.68
N LYS A 9 20.48 -41.16 -6.80
CA LYS A 9 21.10 -40.22 -5.86
C LYS A 9 21.94 -39.14 -6.57
N GLY A 10 22.70 -39.51 -7.60
CA GLY A 10 23.48 -38.56 -8.41
C GLY A 10 22.60 -37.64 -9.26
N PHE A 11 21.46 -38.14 -9.76
CA PHE A 11 20.47 -37.34 -10.49
C PHE A 11 19.71 -36.38 -9.54
N LEU A 12 19.32 -36.84 -8.36
CA LEU A 12 18.68 -36.04 -7.30
C LEU A 12 19.63 -35.04 -6.62
N GLN A 13 20.95 -35.22 -6.71
CA GLN A 13 21.94 -34.22 -6.26
C GLN A 13 22.21 -33.14 -7.32
N LYS A 14 22.01 -33.45 -8.61
CA LYS A 14 22.12 -32.47 -9.71
C LYS A 14 20.88 -31.57 -9.81
N LEU A 15 19.71 -32.12 -9.48
CA LEU A 15 18.53 -31.33 -9.18
C LEU A 15 18.75 -30.74 -7.79
N ASN A 16 18.83 -29.42 -7.64
CA ASN A 16 19.16 -28.75 -6.38
C ASN A 16 18.00 -28.91 -5.35
N PHE A 17 17.74 -30.14 -4.90
CA PHE A 17 16.58 -30.56 -4.09
C PHE A 17 16.67 -30.15 -2.62
N LEU A 18 17.77 -29.48 -2.22
CA LEU A 18 17.98 -29.02 -0.84
C LEU A 18 16.93 -27.99 -0.36
N TYR A 19 16.06 -27.51 -1.24
CA TYR A 19 15.07 -26.48 -0.91
C TYR A 19 13.62 -26.84 -1.23
N LEU A 20 13.29 -28.11 -1.51
CA LEU A 20 11.89 -28.51 -1.60
C LEU A 20 11.28 -28.67 -0.20
N LYS A 21 11.09 -27.56 0.51
CA LYS A 21 10.19 -27.50 1.67
C LYS A 21 8.76 -27.55 1.14
N VAL A 22 8.06 -28.66 1.36
CA VAL A 22 6.61 -28.73 1.17
C VAL A 22 5.97 -27.89 2.27
N TYR A 23 5.65 -26.63 1.96
CA TYR A 23 4.97 -25.72 2.87
C TYR A 23 3.47 -26.05 2.88
N ILE A 24 3.02 -26.89 3.82
CA ILE A 24 1.60 -27.00 4.15
C ILE A 24 1.26 -25.79 5.01
N LEU A 25 0.81 -24.71 4.38
CA LEU A 25 0.12 -23.63 5.09
C LEU A 25 -1.38 -23.90 5.01
N LYS A 26 -1.94 -24.43 6.10
CA LYS A 26 -3.36 -24.23 6.38
C LYS A 26 -3.56 -22.71 6.54
N GLY A 27 -4.24 -22.10 5.57
CA GLY A 27 -4.93 -20.83 5.79
C GLY A 27 -4.23 -19.58 5.26
N PHE A 28 -4.19 -19.38 3.95
CA PHE A 28 -4.15 -18.04 3.33
C PHE A 28 -4.68 -18.08 1.88
N SER A 29 -5.76 -18.81 1.60
CA SER A 29 -6.33 -18.86 0.23
C SER A 29 -6.85 -17.49 -0.24
N TYR A 30 -7.33 -16.66 0.69
CA TYR A 30 -7.74 -15.27 0.50
C TYR A 30 -7.43 -14.47 1.78
N GLU A 31 -6.74 -13.34 1.67
CA GLU A 31 -6.44 -12.43 2.79
C GLU A 31 -6.92 -11.04 2.37
N LYS A 32 -7.78 -10.41 3.18
CA LYS A 32 -8.24 -9.04 2.94
C LYS A 32 -7.18 -8.04 3.36
N LYS A 33 -7.23 -6.82 2.82
CA LYS A 33 -6.31 -5.72 3.15
C LYS A 33 -6.28 -5.47 4.66
N ILE A 34 -7.45 -5.43 5.29
CA ILE A 34 -7.57 -5.22 6.74
C ILE A 34 -6.88 -6.30 7.58
N ASP A 35 -6.82 -7.54 7.09
CA ASP A 35 -6.33 -8.68 7.88
C ASP A 35 -4.82 -8.57 8.12
N TYR A 36 -4.05 -8.11 7.12
CA TYR A 36 -2.62 -7.88 7.31
C TYR A 36 -2.34 -6.58 8.05
N GLN A 37 -3.12 -5.52 7.80
CA GLN A 37 -2.92 -4.24 8.47
C GLN A 37 -3.02 -4.38 9.99
N LYS A 38 -4.03 -5.11 10.47
CA LYS A 38 -4.23 -5.40 11.89
C LYS A 38 -3.13 -6.21 12.56
N ARG A 39 -2.23 -6.85 11.81
CA ARG A 39 -1.06 -7.54 12.41
C ARG A 39 -0.03 -6.56 12.95
N PHE A 40 0.04 -5.38 12.37
CA PHE A 40 1.10 -4.39 12.63
C PHE A 40 0.54 -3.08 13.21
N VAL A 41 -0.76 -2.84 13.02
CA VAL A 41 -1.41 -1.57 13.33
C VAL A 41 -2.61 -1.81 14.23
N ASP A 42 -2.59 -1.18 15.42
CA ASP A 42 -3.79 -0.97 16.22
C ASP A 42 -4.41 0.38 15.85
N PHE A 43 -5.49 0.34 15.07
CA PHE A 43 -6.20 1.53 14.61
C PHE A 43 -6.89 2.34 15.73
N LYS A 44 -7.10 1.73 16.91
CA LYS A 44 -7.81 2.35 18.05
C LYS A 44 -9.17 2.95 17.66
N ILE A 45 -9.94 2.25 16.81
CA ILE A 45 -11.29 2.65 16.41
C ILE A 45 -12.27 2.42 17.57
N LYS A 46 -13.11 3.42 17.83
CA LYS A 46 -14.19 3.40 18.81
C LYS A 46 -15.54 3.20 18.11
N PRO A 47 -16.56 2.62 18.78
CA PRO A 47 -17.86 2.34 18.17
C PRO A 47 -18.54 3.54 17.52
N ASP A 48 -18.37 4.73 18.09
CA ASP A 48 -19.03 5.96 17.65
C ASP A 48 -18.14 6.85 16.77
N ASP A 49 -16.95 6.38 16.37
CA ASP A 49 -16.08 7.16 15.50
C ASP A 49 -16.76 7.39 14.14
N LYS A 50 -16.79 8.65 13.69
CA LYS A 50 -17.09 8.95 12.29
C LYS A 50 -15.83 8.75 11.45
N ILE A 51 -15.85 7.74 10.56
CA ILE A 51 -14.68 7.29 9.81
C ILE A 51 -14.84 7.57 8.31
N LEU A 52 -13.87 8.24 7.72
CA LEU A 52 -13.74 8.45 6.27
C LEU A 52 -12.71 7.47 5.68
N ASP A 53 -13.07 6.78 4.61
CA ASP A 53 -12.16 6.01 3.76
C ASP A 53 -11.96 6.74 2.43
N ILE A 54 -10.75 7.24 2.19
CA ILE A 54 -10.35 7.97 0.99
C ILE A 54 -9.68 7.02 0.01
N GLY A 55 -10.18 6.97 -1.22
CA GLY A 55 -9.79 5.99 -2.23
C GLY A 55 -10.37 4.61 -1.93
N SER A 56 -11.65 4.56 -1.51
CA SER A 56 -12.27 3.34 -0.98
C SER A 56 -12.27 2.16 -1.96
N GLY A 57 -12.32 2.44 -3.27
CA GLY A 57 -12.28 1.43 -4.32
C GLY A 57 -13.25 0.26 -4.11
N GLY A 58 -12.83 -0.94 -4.50
CA GLY A 58 -13.66 -2.15 -4.39
C GLY A 58 -13.44 -2.98 -3.13
N GLU A 59 -12.52 -2.57 -2.26
CA GLU A 59 -12.35 -3.17 -0.94
C GLU A 59 -12.28 -2.08 0.13
N PRO A 60 -13.41 -1.39 0.36
CA PRO A 60 -13.50 -0.30 1.32
C PRO A 60 -13.15 -0.76 2.73
N PHE A 61 -12.55 0.13 3.50
CA PHE A 61 -12.17 -0.10 4.90
C PHE A 61 -13.40 -0.55 5.72
N PRO A 62 -13.33 -1.68 6.43
CA PRO A 62 -14.53 -2.27 7.05
C PRO A 62 -15.21 -1.39 8.10
N TYR A 63 -14.45 -0.50 8.74
CA TYR A 63 -14.98 0.40 9.77
C TYR A 63 -15.47 1.74 9.19
N ALA A 64 -15.25 2.00 7.90
CA ALA A 64 -15.63 3.27 7.29
C ALA A 64 -17.14 3.50 7.40
N THR A 65 -17.51 4.71 7.81
CA THR A 65 -18.90 5.19 7.81
C THR A 65 -19.21 5.98 6.53
N HIS A 66 -18.18 6.65 5.99
CA HIS A 66 -18.23 7.45 4.78
C HIS A 66 -17.09 7.02 3.85
N LEU A 67 -17.35 7.03 2.57
CA LEU A 67 -16.43 6.66 1.50
C LEU A 67 -16.24 7.87 0.59
N ALA A 68 -15.00 8.12 0.20
CA ALA A 68 -14.66 9.09 -0.83
C ALA A 68 -13.76 8.45 -1.88
N ASP A 69 -14.04 8.67 -3.15
CA ASP A 69 -13.17 8.23 -4.25
C ASP A 69 -13.29 9.19 -5.44
N LYS A 70 -12.17 9.43 -6.13
CA LYS A 70 -12.12 10.34 -7.29
C LYS A 70 -12.80 9.74 -8.51
N TYR A 71 -12.70 8.42 -8.68
CA TYR A 71 -13.10 7.73 -9.91
C TYR A 71 -14.20 6.71 -9.63
N PRO A 72 -15.47 7.01 -9.93
CA PRO A 72 -16.55 6.04 -9.76
C PRO A 72 -16.47 4.89 -10.78
N GLN A 73 -15.72 5.06 -11.88
CA GLN A 73 -15.50 4.04 -12.90
C GLN A 73 -14.19 3.26 -12.68
N GLU A 74 -13.97 2.22 -13.50
CA GLU A 74 -12.70 1.49 -13.56
C GLU A 74 -11.51 2.41 -13.88
N THR A 75 -10.35 2.10 -13.30
CA THR A 75 -9.09 2.83 -13.56
C THR A 75 -7.94 1.84 -13.62
N GLN A 76 -6.83 2.22 -14.25
CA GLN A 76 -5.59 1.42 -14.23
C GLN A 76 -5.00 1.22 -12.81
N HIS A 77 -5.42 2.03 -11.85
CA HIS A 77 -4.96 2.01 -10.46
C HIS A 77 -5.87 1.20 -9.54
N ARG A 78 -7.00 0.68 -10.05
CA ARG A 78 -7.97 -0.09 -9.26
C ARG A 78 -8.12 -1.51 -9.83
N TRP A 79 -8.02 -2.51 -8.95
CA TRP A 79 -8.16 -3.93 -9.32
C TRP A 79 -9.62 -4.42 -9.39
N ASN A 80 -10.51 -3.85 -8.55
CA ASN A 80 -11.93 -4.25 -8.43
C ASN A 80 -12.86 -3.10 -8.82
N GLU A 81 -14.12 -3.37 -9.15
CA GLU A 81 -15.15 -2.34 -9.28
C GLU A 81 -15.36 -1.57 -7.96
N LEU A 82 -15.79 -0.30 -8.02
CA LEU A 82 -16.11 0.48 -6.83
C LEU A 82 -17.24 -0.20 -6.04
N GLU A 83 -17.07 -0.37 -4.73
CA GLU A 83 -18.05 -1.01 -3.88
C GLU A 83 -18.30 -0.16 -2.62
N THR A 84 -19.58 0.10 -2.32
CA THR A 84 -19.94 0.98 -1.20
C THR A 84 -20.46 0.21 0.01
N HIS A 85 -20.98 -1.01 -0.19
CA HIS A 85 -21.72 -1.77 0.81
C HIS A 85 -22.85 -0.95 1.46
N GLY A 86 -23.51 -0.08 0.69
CA GLY A 86 -24.63 0.77 1.16
C GLY A 86 -24.24 1.93 2.06
N ARG A 87 -22.94 2.23 2.21
CA ARG A 87 -22.43 3.38 2.99
C ARG A 87 -22.49 4.67 2.20
N GLN A 88 -22.42 5.78 2.91
CA GLN A 88 -22.42 7.11 2.31
C GLN A 88 -21.18 7.30 1.44
N PHE A 89 -21.39 7.57 0.15
CA PHE A 89 -20.32 7.73 -0.83
C PHE A 89 -20.32 9.15 -1.39
N VAL A 90 -19.13 9.71 -1.55
CA VAL A 90 -18.90 11.02 -2.16
C VAL A 90 -17.82 10.89 -3.23
N GLN A 91 -18.13 11.33 -4.45
CA GLN A 91 -17.09 11.47 -5.46
C GLN A 91 -16.26 12.72 -5.17
N ALA A 92 -14.98 12.56 -4.85
CA ALA A 92 -14.09 13.66 -4.48
C ALA A 92 -12.63 13.37 -4.78
N ASP A 93 -11.88 14.43 -5.10
CA ASP A 93 -10.42 14.38 -5.12
C ASP A 93 -9.89 14.57 -3.70
N ILE A 94 -8.88 13.78 -3.31
CA ILE A 94 -8.23 13.90 -2.00
C ILE A 94 -7.58 15.27 -1.80
N GLU A 95 -7.19 15.93 -2.90
CA GLU A 95 -6.64 17.29 -2.89
C GLU A 95 -7.71 18.36 -2.58
N LYS A 96 -8.99 18.01 -2.62
CA LYS A 96 -10.10 18.93 -2.32
C LYS A 96 -11.35 18.18 -1.86
N LEU A 97 -11.38 17.82 -0.58
CA LEU A 97 -12.44 17.04 0.02
C LEU A 97 -13.62 17.94 0.43
N PRO A 98 -14.87 17.61 0.05
CA PRO A 98 -16.06 18.41 0.33
C PRO A 98 -16.61 18.21 1.76
N PHE A 99 -15.71 18.11 2.73
CA PHE A 99 -16.04 17.89 4.15
C PHE A 99 -15.56 19.06 4.99
N ARG A 100 -16.20 19.24 6.15
CA ARG A 100 -15.84 20.28 7.11
C ARG A 100 -14.55 19.94 7.83
N ASP A 101 -13.95 20.96 8.43
CA ASP A 101 -12.78 20.80 9.27
C ASP A 101 -13.11 19.88 10.45
N LYS A 102 -12.23 18.89 10.67
CA LYS A 102 -12.32 17.86 11.72
C LYS A 102 -13.67 17.15 11.78
N GLU A 103 -14.32 17.00 10.62
CA GLU A 103 -15.59 16.30 10.49
C GLU A 103 -15.47 14.83 10.89
N PHE A 104 -14.32 14.20 10.66
CA PHE A 104 -14.09 12.78 10.93
C PHE A 104 -13.18 12.55 12.14
N ASP A 105 -13.56 11.59 12.97
CA ASP A 105 -12.73 11.12 14.08
C ASP A 105 -11.54 10.30 13.59
N PHE A 106 -11.69 9.61 12.46
CA PHE A 106 -10.63 8.83 11.84
C PHE A 106 -10.66 8.93 10.31
N VAL A 107 -9.49 9.11 9.70
CA VAL A 107 -9.31 9.03 8.24
C VAL A 107 -8.46 7.82 7.90
N TYR A 108 -8.95 6.98 7.00
CA TYR A 108 -8.21 5.89 6.39
C TYR A 108 -7.90 6.25 4.94
N CYS A 109 -6.65 6.08 4.51
CA CYS A 109 -6.24 6.28 3.13
C CYS A 109 -5.11 5.31 2.80
N ALA A 110 -5.33 4.34 1.91
CA ALA A 110 -4.36 3.32 1.60
C ALA A 110 -4.21 3.13 0.09
N HIS A 111 -2.97 3.23 -0.38
CA HIS A 111 -2.60 3.14 -1.80
C HIS A 111 -3.28 4.21 -2.68
N VAL A 112 -3.10 5.48 -2.30
CA VAL A 112 -3.68 6.65 -2.98
C VAL A 112 -2.64 7.75 -3.13
N LEU A 113 -1.94 8.07 -2.04
CA LEU A 113 -1.01 9.20 -1.97
C LEU A 113 0.18 9.09 -2.94
N GLU A 114 0.54 7.90 -3.39
CA GLU A 114 1.55 7.68 -4.43
C GLU A 114 1.10 8.14 -5.83
N HIS A 115 -0.21 8.31 -6.04
CA HIS A 115 -0.82 8.66 -7.33
C HIS A 115 -1.27 10.13 -7.44
N VAL A 116 -1.29 10.88 -6.34
CA VAL A 116 -1.84 12.25 -6.33
C VAL A 116 -0.99 13.22 -7.14
N GLY A 117 -1.61 14.28 -7.67
CA GLY A 117 -0.90 15.33 -8.38
C GLY A 117 -0.10 16.21 -7.43
N ASP A 118 -0.71 16.61 -6.32
CA ASP A 118 -0.14 17.45 -5.26
C ASP A 118 -0.21 16.74 -3.90
N ALA A 119 0.90 16.10 -3.52
CA ALA A 119 1.01 15.37 -2.26
C ALA A 119 0.86 16.27 -1.03
N ALA A 120 1.28 17.54 -1.11
CA ALA A 120 1.18 18.46 0.01
C ALA A 120 -0.28 18.86 0.24
N GLN A 121 -0.99 19.24 -0.83
CA GLN A 121 -2.41 19.57 -0.77
C GLN A 121 -3.24 18.38 -0.26
N ALA A 122 -2.93 17.16 -0.69
CA ALA A 122 -3.57 15.95 -0.18
C ALA A 122 -3.32 15.75 1.34
N CYS A 123 -2.08 15.94 1.80
CA CYS A 123 -1.76 15.85 3.23
C CYS A 123 -2.50 16.92 4.05
N ASP A 124 -2.55 18.15 3.56
CA ASP A 124 -3.25 19.27 4.20
C ASP A 124 -4.75 18.97 4.31
N GLU A 125 -5.39 18.46 3.26
CA GLU A 125 -6.81 18.07 3.29
C GLU A 125 -7.09 16.90 4.24
N ILE A 126 -6.25 15.86 4.24
CA ILE A 126 -6.37 14.73 5.18
C ILE A 126 -6.33 15.25 6.62
N MET A 127 -5.35 16.10 6.95
CA MET A 127 -5.23 16.69 8.28
C MET A 127 -6.38 17.64 8.57
N ARG A 128 -6.90 18.37 7.59
CA ARG A 128 -8.02 19.30 7.77
C ARG A 128 -9.29 18.55 8.15
N VAL A 129 -9.67 17.50 7.42
CA VAL A 129 -10.94 16.79 7.63
C VAL A 129 -10.90 15.78 8.79
N GLY A 130 -9.71 15.27 9.14
CA GLY A 130 -9.53 14.22 10.14
C GLY A 130 -8.92 14.69 11.46
N LYS A 131 -9.34 14.11 12.58
CA LYS A 131 -8.69 14.29 13.89
C LYS A 131 -7.44 13.43 14.06
N ARG A 132 -7.46 12.23 13.50
CA ARG A 132 -6.39 11.22 13.45
C ARG A 132 -6.61 10.30 12.26
N GLY A 133 -5.66 9.43 11.96
CA GLY A 133 -5.85 8.51 10.84
C GLY A 133 -4.74 7.50 10.62
N TYR A 134 -4.93 6.73 9.55
CA TYR A 134 -4.00 5.76 9.01
C TYR A 134 -3.77 6.04 7.54
N LEU A 135 -2.51 6.19 7.15
CA LEU A 135 -2.06 6.33 5.78
C LEU A 135 -1.21 5.11 5.41
N GLU A 136 -1.43 4.54 4.23
CA GLU A 136 -0.57 3.49 3.68
C GLU A 136 -0.13 3.82 2.26
N THR A 137 1.17 3.68 2.03
CA THR A 137 1.79 3.83 0.70
C THR A 137 2.81 2.73 0.49
N PRO A 138 3.09 2.33 -0.75
CA PRO A 138 4.20 1.43 -1.02
C PRO A 138 5.53 2.11 -0.67
N THR A 139 6.48 1.31 -0.22
CA THR A 139 7.88 1.74 -0.17
C THR A 139 8.45 1.79 -1.58
N ARG A 140 9.49 2.61 -1.81
CA ARG A 140 10.26 2.58 -3.07
C ARG A 140 10.75 1.18 -3.44
N MET A 141 11.13 0.40 -2.42
CA MET A 141 11.56 -0.99 -2.59
C MET A 141 10.44 -1.86 -3.18
N SER A 142 9.20 -1.68 -2.69
CA SER A 142 8.02 -2.38 -3.18
C SER A 142 7.77 -2.09 -4.66
N ASP A 143 7.81 -0.81 -5.05
CA ASP A 143 7.60 -0.40 -6.44
C ASP A 143 8.63 -1.00 -7.40
N ILE A 144 9.89 -1.05 -6.98
CA ILE A 144 10.97 -1.68 -7.75
C ILE A 144 10.75 -3.20 -7.84
N MET A 145 10.49 -3.87 -6.70
CA MET A 145 10.32 -5.32 -6.68
C MET A 145 9.08 -5.79 -7.44
N PHE A 146 8.00 -5.03 -7.42
CA PHE A 146 6.77 -5.34 -8.16
C PHE A 146 6.76 -4.76 -9.59
N ASN A 147 7.88 -4.19 -10.04
CA ASN A 147 8.04 -3.58 -11.35
C ASN A 147 6.98 -2.50 -11.67
N PHE A 148 6.47 -1.83 -10.63
CA PHE A 148 5.55 -0.71 -10.80
C PHE A 148 6.24 0.52 -11.39
N VAL A 149 7.56 0.64 -11.20
CA VAL A 149 8.40 1.64 -11.87
C VAL A 149 8.45 1.48 -13.40
N GLY A 150 8.14 0.29 -13.92
CA GLY A 150 8.02 0.03 -15.37
C GLY A 150 6.69 0.47 -15.97
N LYS A 151 5.70 0.77 -15.14
CA LYS A 151 4.36 1.18 -15.60
C LYS A 151 4.33 2.68 -15.82
N LYS A 152 4.04 3.08 -17.05
CA LYS A 152 3.90 4.49 -17.41
C LYS A 152 2.77 5.15 -16.59
N ASP A 153 3.05 6.33 -16.05
CA ASP A 153 2.10 7.18 -15.31
C ASP A 153 1.41 6.44 -14.14
N PHE A 154 2.12 5.51 -13.48
CA PHE A 154 1.57 4.72 -12.39
C PHE A 154 1.72 5.41 -11.02
N HIS A 155 2.92 5.39 -10.44
CA HIS A 155 3.22 6.13 -9.20
C HIS A 155 3.99 7.39 -9.54
N LYS A 156 3.49 8.55 -9.09
CA LYS A 156 4.24 9.80 -9.18
C LYS A 156 5.25 9.90 -8.04
N TRP A 157 4.87 9.42 -6.86
CA TRP A 157 5.66 9.55 -5.65
C TRP A 157 6.11 8.19 -5.12
N TYR A 158 7.35 8.10 -4.64
CA TYR A 158 7.68 7.15 -3.58
C TYR A 158 7.74 7.87 -2.25
N VAL A 159 7.27 7.20 -1.21
CA VAL A 159 7.13 7.79 0.13
C VAL A 159 8.07 7.10 1.10
N SER A 160 8.75 7.90 1.93
CA SER A 160 9.53 7.43 3.07
C SER A 160 8.87 7.89 4.36
N GLN A 161 8.68 6.98 5.31
CA GLN A 161 8.20 7.31 6.65
C GLN A 161 9.36 7.44 7.63
N LEU A 162 9.42 8.56 8.37
CA LEU A 162 10.36 8.78 9.48
C LEU A 162 9.63 9.33 10.71
N GLY A 163 9.38 8.47 11.69
CA GLY A 163 8.61 8.86 12.88
C GLY A 163 7.23 9.39 12.49
N ASN A 164 6.92 10.64 12.87
CA ASN A 164 5.68 11.36 12.51
C ASN A 164 5.80 12.18 11.21
N THR A 165 6.70 11.80 10.30
CA THR A 165 7.01 12.55 9.08
C THR A 165 6.87 11.66 7.86
N LEU A 166 6.17 12.15 6.83
CA LEU A 166 6.15 11.56 5.49
C LEU A 166 7.03 12.38 4.55
N ILE A 167 7.89 11.72 3.79
CA ILE A 167 8.76 12.35 2.81
C ILE A 167 8.36 11.83 1.44
N PHE A 168 7.82 12.71 0.62
CA PHE A 168 7.42 12.44 -0.76
C PHE A 168 8.58 12.80 -1.67
N HIS A 169 8.91 11.87 -2.55
CA HIS A 169 9.90 12.06 -3.60
C HIS A 169 9.24 11.78 -4.93
N GLU A 170 9.21 12.78 -5.81
CA GLU A 170 8.77 12.54 -7.17
C GLU A 170 9.78 11.61 -7.86
N TYR A 171 9.28 10.58 -8.53
CA TYR A 171 10.17 9.66 -9.24
C TYR A 171 10.96 10.37 -10.34
N PRO A 172 12.29 10.22 -10.39
CA PRO A 172 13.07 10.72 -11.50
C PRO A 172 12.83 9.89 -12.76
N ASP A 173 12.90 10.53 -13.92
CA ASP A 173 12.68 9.88 -15.22
C ASP A 173 13.66 8.70 -15.45
N THR A 174 14.84 8.73 -14.81
CA THR A 174 15.83 7.64 -14.85
C THR A 174 15.40 6.36 -14.14
N GLU A 175 14.44 6.45 -13.21
CA GLU A 175 13.92 5.31 -12.45
C GLU A 175 12.61 4.77 -13.02
N HIS A 176 11.86 5.55 -13.80
CA HIS A 176 10.71 5.08 -14.56
C HIS A 176 11.13 4.21 -15.75
N ARG A 177 11.50 2.97 -15.45
CA ARG A 177 11.92 1.96 -16.43
C ARG A 177 11.49 0.57 -15.99
N ASP A 178 11.16 -0.25 -16.97
CA ASP A 178 10.88 -1.67 -16.77
C ASP A 178 12.14 -2.37 -16.23
N THR A 179 11.98 -3.11 -15.12
CA THR A 179 13.05 -3.92 -14.53
C THR A 179 13.32 -5.20 -15.33
N GLY A 180 12.48 -5.52 -16.32
CA GLY A 180 12.61 -6.67 -17.21
C GLY A 180 12.10 -7.98 -16.61
N SER A 181 11.39 -7.93 -15.48
CA SER A 181 10.78 -9.11 -14.85
C SER A 181 9.68 -8.72 -13.86
N ASP A 182 8.53 -9.40 -13.98
CA ASP A 182 7.42 -9.37 -13.03
C ASP A 182 7.43 -10.60 -12.09
N ASP A 183 8.52 -11.37 -12.08
CA ASP A 183 8.58 -12.66 -11.37
C ASP A 183 8.28 -12.51 -9.89
N PHE A 184 8.84 -11.48 -9.24
CA PHE A 184 8.58 -11.25 -7.82
C PHE A 184 7.09 -10.99 -7.56
N TYR A 185 6.43 -10.19 -8.41
CA TYR A 185 4.97 -9.98 -8.34
C TYR A 185 4.23 -11.31 -8.49
N HIS A 186 4.53 -12.08 -9.54
CA HIS A 186 3.89 -13.37 -9.78
C HIS A 186 4.10 -14.36 -8.64
N PHE A 187 5.32 -14.46 -8.10
CA PHE A 187 5.62 -15.34 -6.98
C PHE A 187 4.97 -14.86 -5.68
N ALA A 188 4.99 -13.56 -5.39
CA ALA A 188 4.37 -12.97 -4.21
C ALA A 188 2.84 -13.16 -4.19
N HIS A 189 2.20 -13.11 -5.36
CA HIS A 189 0.76 -13.24 -5.55
C HIS A 189 0.32 -14.64 -6.04
N ALA A 190 1.25 -15.59 -6.17
CA ALA A 190 0.98 -16.92 -6.71
C ALA A 190 -0.15 -17.64 -5.97
N LYS A 191 -1.01 -18.35 -6.70
CA LYS A 191 -2.10 -19.18 -6.14
C LYS A 191 -1.60 -20.23 -5.13
N TYR A 192 -0.44 -20.82 -5.41
CA TYR A 192 0.18 -21.83 -4.54
C TYR A 192 1.23 -21.21 -3.61
N PRO A 193 1.33 -21.67 -2.35
CA PRO A 193 2.35 -21.19 -1.42
C PRO A 193 3.76 -21.41 -1.96
N ASN A 194 4.61 -20.40 -1.83
CA ASN A 194 6.05 -20.46 -2.10
C ASN A 194 6.80 -19.55 -1.12
N GLY A 195 8.14 -19.62 -1.13
CA GLY A 195 8.98 -18.86 -0.21
C GLY A 195 8.77 -17.34 -0.31
N ILE A 196 8.67 -16.80 -1.52
CA ILE A 196 8.49 -15.36 -1.78
C ILE A 196 7.10 -14.91 -1.34
N ARG A 197 6.03 -15.63 -1.70
CA ARG A 197 4.67 -15.35 -1.18
C ARG A 197 4.61 -15.34 0.33
N LYS A 198 5.24 -16.32 0.98
CA LYS A 198 5.27 -16.41 2.45
C LYS A 198 6.01 -15.21 3.03
N MET A 199 7.20 -14.93 2.53
CA MET A 199 8.03 -13.79 2.96
C MET A 199 7.28 -12.47 2.78
N TYR A 200 6.74 -12.20 1.59
CA TYR A 200 5.96 -11.00 1.34
C TYR A 200 4.75 -10.88 2.27
N ARG A 201 3.87 -11.89 2.33
CA ARG A 201 2.63 -11.80 3.13
C ARG A 201 2.88 -11.63 4.63
N GLN A 202 3.92 -12.28 5.16
CA GLN A 202 4.24 -12.22 6.58
C GLN A 202 4.95 -10.93 7.00
N ASN A 203 5.52 -10.18 6.06
CA ASN A 203 6.34 -9.00 6.33
C ASN A 203 5.87 -7.80 5.49
N LYS A 204 4.57 -7.66 5.24
CA LYS A 204 4.01 -6.57 4.42
C LYS A 204 4.33 -5.18 4.99
N ASP A 205 4.54 -5.07 6.29
CA ASP A 205 5.02 -3.86 6.97
C ASP A 205 6.40 -3.39 6.47
N LEU A 206 7.21 -4.29 5.87
CA LEU A 206 8.48 -3.91 5.23
C LEU A 206 8.30 -3.43 3.78
N PHE A 207 7.12 -3.63 3.19
CA PHE A 207 6.80 -3.29 1.79
C PHE A 207 5.90 -2.06 1.71
N SER A 208 5.16 -1.75 2.78
CA SER A 208 4.30 -0.59 2.89
C SER A 208 4.76 0.31 4.04
N ASN A 209 4.73 1.63 3.83
CA ASN A 209 4.75 2.58 4.94
C ASN A 209 3.38 2.52 5.64
N MET A 210 3.32 2.02 6.87
CA MET A 210 2.09 1.90 7.67
C MET A 210 2.05 3.02 8.71
N PHE A 211 1.40 4.13 8.38
CA PHE A 211 1.56 5.39 9.10
C PHE A 211 0.30 5.81 9.88
N LEU A 212 0.36 5.67 11.21
CA LEU A 212 -0.65 6.23 12.11
C LEU A 212 -0.27 7.66 12.53
N TRP A 213 -1.24 8.56 12.53
CA TRP A 213 -1.07 9.94 12.97
C TRP A 213 -2.24 10.40 13.85
N GLU A 214 -1.98 11.38 14.72
CA GLU A 214 -2.97 11.99 15.62
C GLU A 214 -2.73 13.50 15.73
N GLY A 215 -3.80 14.29 15.59
CA GLY A 215 -3.73 15.76 15.51
C GLY A 215 -3.23 16.25 14.14
N GLY A 216 -2.01 15.87 13.79
CA GLY A 216 -1.34 16.18 12.53
C GLY A 216 0.02 15.49 12.39
N PHE A 217 0.62 15.61 11.21
CA PHE A 217 1.92 15.04 10.89
C PHE A 217 2.76 16.00 10.05
N ASN A 218 4.07 15.74 9.99
CA ASN A 218 4.98 16.51 9.17
C ASN A 218 5.03 15.94 7.77
N TYR A 219 5.28 16.78 6.77
CA TYR A 219 5.65 16.30 5.46
C TYR A 219 6.71 17.15 4.78
N TYR A 220 7.44 16.53 3.87
CA TYR A 220 8.34 17.18 2.92
C TYR A 220 8.05 16.62 1.54
N VAL A 221 8.00 17.49 0.54
CA VAL A 221 7.77 17.10 -0.85
C VAL A 221 8.94 17.60 -1.68
N PHE A 222 9.64 16.65 -2.29
CA PHE A 222 10.75 16.91 -3.21
C PHE A 222 10.30 16.61 -4.64
N ASP A 223 10.61 17.50 -5.56
CA ASP A 223 10.41 17.25 -6.99
C ASP A 223 11.45 16.26 -7.54
N LYS A 224 11.33 15.92 -8.82
CA LYS A 224 12.21 14.94 -9.46
C LYS A 224 13.64 15.44 -9.67
N GLN A 225 13.91 16.73 -9.47
CA GLN A 225 15.26 17.31 -9.44
C GLN A 225 15.90 17.22 -8.06
N GLY A 226 15.11 16.87 -7.04
CA GLY A 226 15.54 16.80 -5.64
C GLY A 226 15.39 18.12 -4.90
N ASP A 227 14.69 19.10 -5.47
CA ASP A 227 14.43 20.38 -4.83
C ASP A 227 13.24 20.26 -3.87
N LEU A 228 13.36 20.85 -2.67
CA LEU A 228 12.27 20.89 -1.71
C LEU A 228 11.21 21.91 -2.17
N ILE A 229 10.08 21.43 -2.68
CA ILE A 229 9.02 22.28 -3.22
C ILE A 229 7.97 22.66 -2.18
N LYS A 230 7.75 21.82 -1.15
CA LYS A 230 6.81 22.10 -0.07
C LYS A 230 7.17 21.33 1.19
N SER A 231 6.88 21.92 2.34
CA SER A 231 7.01 21.24 3.62
C SER A 231 6.01 21.78 4.64
N PHE A 232 5.63 20.94 5.59
CA PHE A 232 4.89 21.31 6.77
C PHE A 232 5.47 20.63 8.00
N VAL A 233 5.60 21.40 9.09
CA VAL A 233 6.04 20.89 10.38
C VAL A 233 4.94 21.15 11.40
N PHE A 234 4.26 20.08 11.81
CA PHE A 234 3.24 20.10 12.83
C PHE A 234 3.87 20.39 14.19
N ARG A 235 3.41 21.47 14.84
CA ARG A 235 3.79 21.82 16.21
C ARG A 235 2.64 21.40 17.14
N LYS A 236 2.96 20.58 18.13
CA LYS A 236 2.04 20.21 19.21
C LYS A 236 1.79 21.37 20.15
#